data_AF-A0AAW9GDR6-F1
#
_entry.id   AF-A0AAW9GDR6-F1
#
_cell.length_a   1.000
_cell.length_b   1.000
_cell.length_c   1.000
_cell.angle_alpha   90.00
_cell.angle_beta   90.00
_cell.angle_gamma   90.00
#
_symmetry.space_group_name_H-M   'P 1'
#
loop_
_entity.id
_entity.type
_entity.pdbx_description
1 polymer ?
#
loop_
_entity_poly.entity_id
_entity_poly.type
_entity_poly.pdbx_seq_one_letter_code
_entity_poly.pdbx_strand_id
1 'polypeptide(L)'
;MEIRKKLVDPSKYCIKCPYTMNPEFITVHNTYNDATAENEVAYMIRNDNQVSFHIAVDDKEAVQGIPLERNAWHTGDGNGNGNRKSIGVEICYSLSGGDRYYKAEDNAAIVVAQLMKQYNIPINKVRTHQSWSGKYCPHRMLAEGRWNNFIERVQNAYNGDGKVTPTLIPPSTNETGIAYIEGNGINLRKGPGTGYGVIRQLDKGESYEVWGQSNGWLNLGGNQWIYNDSSYIRYTGENTPTSSQSVNNGVGIVTITADVLRVRKGPGTNYDIVKNVYQGEQYQSWGYRDGWYNVGGDQWVSGEYVNFEE
;
A
#
# COMPACT_ATOMS: atom_id res chain seq x y z
N MET A 1 -12.94 9.12 10.86
CA MET A 1 -13.11 8.60 12.24
C MET A 1 -12.78 9.72 13.23
N GLU A 2 -13.16 9.61 14.49
CA GLU A 2 -12.73 10.58 15.51
C GLU A 2 -11.25 10.38 15.85
N ILE A 3 -10.50 11.47 16.02
CA ILE A 3 -9.12 11.46 16.51
C ILE A 3 -9.17 11.87 17.99
N ARG A 4 -9.07 10.89 18.89
CA ARG A 4 -9.07 11.13 20.34
C ARG A 4 -7.79 11.84 20.75
N LYS A 5 -7.90 12.85 21.60
CA LYS A 5 -6.74 13.60 22.11
C LYS A 5 -6.22 12.99 23.41
N LYS A 6 -4.93 12.68 23.44
CA LYS A 6 -4.16 12.30 24.64
C LYS A 6 -2.80 13.02 24.59
N LEU A 7 -2.87 14.35 24.61
CA LEU A 7 -1.73 15.22 24.35
C LEU A 7 -0.68 15.10 25.46
N VAL A 8 0.57 15.20 25.06
CA VAL A 8 1.72 15.35 25.95
C VAL A 8 1.58 16.57 26.85
N ASP A 9 2.03 16.44 28.10
CA ASP A 9 2.07 17.55 29.05
C ASP A 9 2.97 18.69 28.56
N PRO A 10 2.54 19.97 28.64
CA PRO A 10 3.34 21.13 28.22
C PRO A 10 4.74 21.20 28.82
N SER A 11 4.96 20.68 30.03
CA SER A 11 6.28 20.59 30.67
C SER A 11 7.29 19.77 29.86
N LYS A 12 6.81 18.86 28.99
CA LYS A 12 7.64 18.04 28.11
C LYS A 12 7.78 18.57 26.69
N TYR A 13 7.23 19.75 26.37
CA TYR A 13 7.34 20.32 25.02
C TYR A 13 8.79 20.52 24.60
N CYS A 14 9.67 20.94 25.50
CA CYS A 14 11.10 21.13 25.21
C CYS A 14 11.80 19.84 24.73
N ILE A 15 11.27 18.67 25.08
CA ILE A 15 11.80 17.35 24.67
C ILE A 15 11.04 16.84 23.45
N LYS A 16 9.71 16.84 23.51
CA LYS A 16 8.85 16.09 22.58
C LYS A 16 8.45 16.87 21.34
N CYS A 17 8.30 18.19 21.45
CA CYS A 17 7.80 19.03 20.38
C CYS A 17 8.20 20.51 20.60
N PRO A 18 9.51 20.84 20.63
CA PRO A 18 9.97 22.16 21.08
C PRO A 18 9.59 23.30 20.13
N TYR A 19 9.33 23.02 18.86
CA TYR A 19 9.08 24.04 17.85
C TYR A 19 7.61 24.07 17.43
N THR A 20 7.11 25.27 17.14
CA THR A 20 5.87 25.44 16.37
C THR A 20 6.08 24.96 14.94
N MET A 21 4.99 24.57 14.29
CA MET A 21 4.96 24.04 12.94
C MET A 21 3.70 24.52 12.23
N ASN A 22 3.85 24.97 10.99
CA ASN A 22 2.74 25.04 10.04
C ASN A 22 2.83 23.79 9.14
N PRO A 23 1.92 22.80 9.27
CA PRO A 23 2.02 21.56 8.53
C PRO A 23 2.00 21.77 7.01
N GLU A 24 3.01 21.25 6.32
CA GLU A 24 3.05 21.22 4.85
C GLU A 24 3.00 19.80 4.30
N PHE A 25 3.34 18.79 5.11
CA PHE A 25 3.43 17.38 4.71
C PHE A 25 2.74 16.47 5.73
N ILE A 26 2.46 15.23 5.32
CA ILE A 26 2.07 14.15 6.23
C ILE A 26 3.02 12.99 5.99
N THR A 27 3.59 12.42 7.05
CA THR A 27 4.51 11.29 6.95
C THR A 27 3.91 10.07 7.62
N VAL A 28 3.80 8.98 6.87
CA VAL A 28 3.26 7.70 7.31
C VAL A 28 4.38 6.78 7.77
N HIS A 29 4.14 6.11 8.90
CA HIS A 29 5.05 5.20 9.56
C HIS A 29 4.34 3.88 9.90
N ASN A 30 5.15 2.86 10.12
CA ASN A 30 4.73 1.61 10.75
C ASN A 30 5.50 1.49 12.06
N THR A 31 4.80 1.18 13.14
CA THR A 31 5.37 1.13 14.49
C THR A 31 6.48 0.09 14.66
N TYR A 32 6.53 -0.92 13.78
CA TYR A 32 7.31 -2.15 13.98
C TYR A 32 7.02 -2.77 15.36
N ASN A 33 5.75 -2.73 15.79
CA ASN A 33 5.29 -3.23 17.08
C ASN A 33 3.84 -3.72 17.00
N ASP A 34 3.38 -4.44 18.03
CA ASP A 34 2.03 -4.99 18.15
C ASP A 34 1.19 -4.36 19.28
N ALA A 35 1.52 -3.12 19.68
CA ALA A 35 0.76 -2.35 20.65
C ALA A 35 -0.43 -1.61 20.00
N THR A 36 -1.44 -1.31 20.82
CA THR A 36 -2.57 -0.42 20.47
C THR A 36 -2.10 1.02 20.29
N ALA A 37 -2.90 1.85 19.61
CA ALA A 37 -2.65 3.29 19.45
C ALA A 37 -2.58 4.00 20.81
N GLU A 38 -3.47 3.63 21.75
CA GLU A 38 -3.44 4.12 23.13
C GLU A 38 -2.11 3.83 23.83
N ASN A 39 -1.56 2.63 23.68
CA ASN A 39 -0.31 2.25 24.31
C ASN A 39 0.90 2.92 23.66
N GLU A 40 0.94 3.02 22.34
CA GLU A 40 1.98 3.75 21.61
C GLU A 40 2.04 5.21 22.05
N VAL A 41 0.89 5.90 22.09
CA VAL A 41 0.82 7.29 22.56
C VAL A 41 1.15 7.41 24.04
N ALA A 42 0.60 6.53 24.90
CA ALA A 42 0.86 6.57 26.34
C ALA A 42 2.35 6.43 26.65
N TYR A 43 3.04 5.50 25.97
CA TYR A 43 4.48 5.33 26.11
C TYR A 43 5.23 6.56 25.59
N MET A 44 4.90 7.04 24.39
CA MET A 44 5.56 8.15 23.72
C MET A 44 5.51 9.44 24.55
N ILE A 45 4.35 9.80 25.11
CA ILE A 45 4.19 11.03 25.88
C ILE A 45 4.79 10.94 27.29
N ARG A 46 4.88 9.72 27.86
CA ARG A 46 5.36 9.51 29.24
C ARG A 46 6.88 9.53 29.35
N ASN A 47 7.62 9.00 28.37
CA ASN A 47 9.08 8.91 28.46
C ASN A 47 9.78 10.26 28.16
N ASP A 48 11.09 10.32 28.38
CA ASP A 48 11.92 11.54 28.21
C ASP A 48 12.84 11.50 26.98
N ASN A 49 12.59 10.58 26.05
CA ASN A 49 13.35 10.49 24.81
C ASN A 49 12.94 11.60 23.83
N GLN A 50 13.91 12.13 23.08
CA GLN A 50 13.67 13.03 21.95
C GLN A 50 13.17 12.25 20.71
N VAL A 51 12.08 11.52 20.90
CA VAL A 51 11.36 10.73 19.90
C VAL A 51 9.87 10.92 20.17
N SER A 52 9.12 11.27 19.14
CA SER A 52 7.69 11.55 19.22
C SER A 52 7.04 11.49 17.85
N PHE A 53 5.73 11.28 17.81
CA PHE A 53 4.90 11.30 16.60
C PHE A 53 3.55 11.92 16.94
N HIS A 54 2.83 12.44 15.95
CA HIS A 54 1.60 13.19 16.22
C HIS A 54 0.43 12.29 16.57
N ILE A 55 0.19 11.25 15.77
CA ILE A 55 -0.98 10.38 15.89
C ILE A 55 -0.54 8.92 15.73
N ALA A 56 -1.04 8.03 16.59
CA ALA A 56 -1.04 6.59 16.34
C ALA A 56 -2.44 6.12 15.95
N VAL A 57 -2.52 5.15 15.04
CA VAL A 57 -3.78 4.61 14.53
C VAL A 57 -3.73 3.09 14.61
N ASP A 58 -4.76 2.50 15.22
CA ASP A 58 -4.94 1.06 15.34
C ASP A 58 -6.27 0.61 14.69
N ASP A 59 -6.65 -0.64 14.88
CA ASP A 59 -7.85 -1.23 14.27
C ASP A 59 -9.16 -0.61 14.76
N LYS A 60 -9.13 0.14 15.87
CA LYS A 60 -10.31 0.66 16.57
C LYS A 60 -10.35 2.18 16.65
N GLU A 61 -9.21 2.81 16.89
CA GLU A 61 -9.14 4.23 17.19
C GLU A 61 -7.90 4.93 16.60
N ALA A 62 -7.95 6.26 16.62
CA ALA A 62 -6.83 7.13 16.32
C ALA A 62 -6.58 8.04 17.52
N VAL A 63 -5.33 8.09 18.00
CA VAL A 63 -4.96 8.78 19.24
C VAL A 63 -3.87 9.81 18.94
N GLN A 64 -4.15 11.08 19.24
CA GLN A 64 -3.22 12.18 19.06
C GLN A 64 -2.40 12.44 20.33
N GLY A 65 -1.08 12.34 20.24
CA GLY A 65 -0.14 12.60 21.33
C GLY A 65 0.58 13.96 21.28
N ILE A 66 0.79 14.53 20.10
CA ILE A 66 1.46 15.84 19.93
C ILE A 66 0.50 16.83 19.27
N PRO A 67 0.43 18.10 19.71
CA PRO A 67 -0.32 19.14 18.99
C PRO A 67 0.13 19.24 17.52
N LEU A 68 -0.82 19.29 16.57
CA LEU A 68 -0.53 19.24 15.13
C LEU A 68 0.29 20.45 14.62
N GLU A 69 0.20 21.58 15.31
CA GLU A 69 0.95 22.81 15.01
C GLU A 69 2.27 22.90 15.78
N ARG A 70 2.77 21.77 16.28
CA ARG A 70 4.12 21.62 16.82
C ARG A 70 4.84 20.48 16.13
N ASN A 71 6.16 20.56 16.07
CA ASN A 71 6.99 19.54 15.45
C ASN A 71 6.92 18.21 16.24
N ALA A 72 7.28 17.11 15.60
CA ALA A 72 7.60 15.86 16.29
C ALA A 72 9.00 15.37 15.85
N TRP A 73 9.55 14.38 16.55
CA TRP A 73 10.86 13.77 16.25
C TRP A 73 10.67 12.35 15.74
N HIS A 74 10.41 12.20 14.43
CA HIS A 74 9.96 10.93 13.84
C HIS A 74 10.60 10.57 12.49
N THR A 75 11.21 11.50 11.75
CA THR A 75 11.71 11.24 10.38
C THR A 75 13.22 11.06 10.26
N GLY A 76 13.96 11.28 11.36
CA GLY A 76 15.43 11.08 11.37
C GLY A 76 16.22 12.07 10.51
N ASP A 77 15.62 13.16 10.03
CA ASP A 77 16.24 14.18 9.17
C ASP A 77 16.68 15.43 9.94
N GLY A 78 16.88 15.32 11.25
CA GLY A 78 17.28 16.44 12.12
C GLY A 78 16.28 17.58 12.08
N ASN A 79 16.71 18.78 11.67
CA ASN A 79 15.84 19.95 11.47
C ASN A 79 15.30 20.06 10.03
N GLY A 80 15.33 18.98 9.25
CA GLY A 80 14.76 18.93 7.91
C GLY A 80 13.22 19.02 7.89
N ASN A 81 12.68 19.04 6.66
CA ASN A 81 11.25 19.24 6.44
C ASN A 81 10.38 18.10 7.01
N GLY A 82 10.90 16.89 7.14
CA GLY A 82 10.18 15.78 7.77
C GLY A 82 9.81 16.12 9.20
N ASN A 83 10.81 16.36 10.06
CA ASN A 83 10.55 16.65 11.47
C ASN A 83 9.92 18.02 11.67
N ARG A 84 10.22 19.01 10.81
CA ARG A 84 9.85 20.42 11.03
C ARG A 84 8.60 20.88 10.31
N LYS A 85 8.09 20.11 9.36
CA LYS A 85 6.94 20.49 8.53
C LYS A 85 5.96 19.35 8.26
N SER A 86 6.18 18.15 8.78
CA SER A 86 5.28 17.02 8.57
C SER A 86 4.55 16.59 9.83
N ILE A 87 3.29 16.16 9.66
CA ILE A 87 2.53 15.45 10.69
C ILE A 87 2.86 13.95 10.58
N GLY A 88 3.39 13.34 11.64
CA GLY A 88 3.71 11.93 11.73
C GLY A 88 2.52 11.08 12.15
N VAL A 89 2.15 10.11 11.32
CA VAL A 89 1.09 9.12 11.57
C VAL A 89 1.71 7.73 11.67
N GLU A 90 1.62 7.11 12.84
CA GLU A 90 2.08 5.75 13.13
C GLU A 90 0.94 4.74 12.97
N ILE A 91 1.16 3.70 12.16
CA ILE A 91 0.20 2.60 11.98
C ILE A 91 0.64 1.41 12.83
N CYS A 92 -0.21 1.06 13.81
CA CYS A 92 0.00 0.00 14.79
C CYS A 92 -0.05 -1.42 14.19
N TYR A 93 0.38 -2.42 14.97
CA TYR A 93 0.35 -3.86 14.62
C TYR A 93 1.20 -4.32 13.44
N SER A 94 2.07 -3.45 12.95
CA SER A 94 2.86 -3.73 11.76
C SER A 94 3.93 -4.80 11.98
N LEU A 95 4.31 -5.15 13.22
CA LEU A 95 5.30 -6.21 13.47
C LEU A 95 4.74 -7.58 13.05
N SER A 96 3.64 -8.03 13.67
CA SER A 96 3.01 -9.30 13.30
C SER A 96 2.08 -9.18 12.09
N GLY A 97 1.55 -8.00 11.79
CA GLY A 97 0.60 -7.79 10.71
C GLY A 97 -0.79 -8.34 11.04
N GLY A 98 -1.40 -9.02 10.05
CA GLY A 98 -2.72 -9.61 10.14
C GLY A 98 -3.87 -8.59 10.12
N ASP A 99 -5.09 -9.07 10.32
CA ASP A 99 -6.33 -8.27 10.17
C ASP A 99 -6.31 -6.95 10.93
N ARG A 100 -5.72 -6.94 12.14
CA ARG A 100 -5.60 -5.73 12.96
C ARG A 100 -4.73 -4.67 12.29
N TYR A 101 -3.61 -5.07 11.68
CA TYR A 101 -2.75 -4.15 10.93
C TYR A 101 -3.47 -3.59 9.70
N TYR A 102 -4.09 -4.45 8.89
CA TYR A 102 -4.77 -4.00 7.68
C TYR A 102 -5.95 -3.06 8.00
N LYS A 103 -6.68 -3.34 9.08
CA LYS A 103 -7.73 -2.46 9.58
C LYS A 103 -7.17 -1.13 10.11
N ALA A 104 -6.04 -1.15 10.82
CA ALA A 104 -5.34 0.05 11.26
C ALA A 104 -4.88 0.90 10.07
N GLU A 105 -4.44 0.25 8.99
CA GLU A 105 -4.01 0.91 7.76
C GLU A 105 -5.19 1.58 7.02
N ASP A 106 -6.36 0.94 6.96
CA ASP A 106 -7.60 1.55 6.46
C ASP A 106 -8.02 2.77 7.30
N ASN A 107 -7.98 2.63 8.62
CA ASN A 107 -8.27 3.71 9.55
C ASN A 107 -7.28 4.88 9.35
N ALA A 108 -6.00 4.57 9.16
CA ALA A 108 -4.96 5.57 8.91
C ALA A 108 -5.19 6.33 7.60
N ALA A 109 -5.71 5.68 6.55
CA ALA A 109 -6.07 6.37 5.31
C ALA A 109 -7.13 7.47 5.54
N ILE A 110 -8.12 7.19 6.40
CA ILE A 110 -9.15 8.17 6.80
C ILE A 110 -8.53 9.32 7.58
N VAL A 111 -7.65 9.01 8.55
CA VAL A 111 -6.95 10.03 9.35
C VAL A 111 -6.09 10.93 8.48
N VAL A 112 -5.30 10.37 7.56
CA VAL A 112 -4.48 11.15 6.63
C VAL A 112 -5.35 12.06 5.76
N ALA A 113 -6.47 11.57 5.24
CA ALA A 113 -7.41 12.39 4.47
C ALA A 113 -8.01 13.55 5.29
N GLN A 114 -8.33 13.32 6.56
CA GLN A 114 -8.81 14.38 7.47
C GLN A 114 -7.74 15.45 7.69
N LEU A 115 -6.48 15.05 7.90
CA LEU A 115 -5.35 15.96 8.05
C LEU A 115 -5.09 16.76 6.76
N MET A 116 -5.19 16.12 5.60
CA MET A 116 -5.08 16.79 4.30
C MET A 116 -6.13 17.89 4.16
N LYS A 117 -7.39 17.62 4.52
CA LYS A 117 -8.47 18.64 4.48
C LYS A 117 -8.20 19.77 5.45
N GLN A 118 -7.84 19.43 6.68
CA GLN A 118 -7.64 20.41 7.75
C GLN A 118 -6.55 21.43 7.42
N TYR A 119 -5.45 20.98 6.80
CA TYR A 119 -4.28 21.81 6.50
C TYR A 119 -4.08 22.12 5.02
N ASN A 120 -5.05 21.78 4.16
CA ASN A 120 -4.97 21.93 2.70
C ASN A 120 -3.68 21.32 2.11
N ILE A 121 -3.31 20.12 2.57
CA ILE A 121 -2.11 19.40 2.13
C ILE A 121 -2.48 18.53 0.92
N PRO A 122 -1.84 18.73 -0.25
CA PRO A 122 -2.12 17.92 -1.44
C PRO A 122 -1.55 16.50 -1.29
N ILE A 123 -2.14 15.53 -2.00
CA ILE A 123 -1.79 14.10 -1.90
C ILE A 123 -0.31 13.81 -2.19
N ASN A 124 0.33 14.57 -3.08
CA ASN A 124 1.75 14.43 -3.41
C ASN A 124 2.71 14.87 -2.27
N LYS A 125 2.18 15.44 -1.19
CA LYS A 125 2.86 15.76 0.06
C LYS A 125 2.54 14.77 1.19
N VAL A 126 1.81 13.69 0.91
CA VAL A 126 1.78 12.49 1.74
C VAL A 126 2.99 11.63 1.39
N ARG A 127 3.83 11.33 2.37
CA ARG A 127 5.17 10.76 2.19
C ARG A 127 5.41 9.59 3.15
N THR A 128 6.37 8.74 2.81
CA THR A 128 6.91 7.73 3.73
C THR A 128 8.03 8.33 4.57
N HIS A 129 8.32 7.74 5.74
CA HIS A 129 9.57 8.02 6.46
C HIS A 129 10.78 7.84 5.53
N GLN A 130 10.80 6.74 4.77
CA GLN A 130 11.89 6.41 3.85
C GLN A 130 12.27 7.56 2.92
N SER A 131 11.30 8.33 2.44
CA SER A 131 11.58 9.46 1.55
C SER A 131 12.35 10.62 2.20
N TRP A 132 12.40 10.69 3.53
CA TRP A 132 13.12 11.73 4.28
C TRP A 132 14.55 11.32 4.64
N SER A 133 14.75 10.09 5.10
CA SER A 133 16.04 9.65 5.68
C SER A 133 16.58 8.33 5.12
N GLY A 134 15.83 7.66 4.24
CA GLY A 134 16.19 6.34 3.70
C GLY A 134 15.84 5.17 4.62
N LYS A 135 15.40 5.39 5.88
CA LYS A 135 14.95 4.32 6.77
C LYS A 135 13.80 3.54 6.12
N TYR A 136 13.88 2.21 6.12
CA TYR A 136 12.84 1.33 5.57
C TYR A 136 11.57 1.35 6.42
N CYS A 137 10.78 2.41 6.29
CA CYS A 137 9.53 2.67 7.01
C CYS A 137 8.59 3.48 6.12
N PRO A 138 7.28 3.14 6.00
CA PRO A 138 6.54 2.08 6.71
C PRO A 138 6.88 0.66 6.23
N HIS A 139 7.54 -0.13 7.08
CA HIS A 139 8.25 -1.35 6.67
C HIS A 139 7.33 -2.40 6.04
N ARG A 140 6.16 -2.65 6.62
CA ARG A 140 5.21 -3.66 6.12
C ARG A 140 4.54 -3.21 4.86
N MET A 141 4.11 -1.94 4.80
CA MET A 141 3.57 -1.36 3.56
C MET A 141 4.56 -1.44 2.41
N LEU A 142 5.85 -1.19 2.66
CA LEU A 142 6.90 -1.28 1.65
C LEU A 142 7.20 -2.73 1.28
N ALA A 143 7.25 -3.64 2.25
CA ALA A 143 7.52 -5.06 2.02
C ALA A 143 6.41 -5.73 1.20
N GLU A 144 5.16 -5.32 1.41
CA GLU A 144 3.97 -5.86 0.74
C GLU A 144 3.55 -5.02 -0.49
N GLY A 145 4.31 -3.97 -0.85
CA GLY A 145 4.01 -3.14 -2.03
C GLY A 145 2.72 -2.31 -1.93
N ARG A 146 2.21 -2.05 -0.72
CA ARG A 146 0.89 -1.46 -0.44
C ARG A 146 0.84 0.07 -0.48
N TRP A 147 1.97 0.75 -0.67
CA TRP A 147 2.03 2.22 -0.60
C TRP A 147 1.07 2.90 -1.60
N ASN A 148 1.02 2.45 -2.84
CA ASN A 148 0.15 3.04 -3.86
C ASN A 148 -1.34 2.84 -3.52
N ASN A 149 -1.72 1.63 -3.09
CA ASN A 149 -3.10 1.31 -2.66
C ASN A 149 -3.51 2.11 -1.42
N PHE A 150 -2.56 2.41 -0.53
CA PHE A 150 -2.81 3.32 0.59
C PHE A 150 -3.07 4.75 0.13
N ILE A 151 -2.24 5.29 -0.76
CA ILE A 151 -2.43 6.63 -1.33
C ILE A 151 -3.78 6.76 -2.05
N GLU A 152 -4.20 5.73 -2.78
CA GLU A 152 -5.52 5.69 -3.40
C GLU A 152 -6.66 5.72 -2.35
N ARG A 153 -6.59 4.88 -1.31
CA ARG A 153 -7.57 4.91 -0.22
C ARG A 153 -7.62 6.26 0.50
N VAL A 154 -6.47 6.94 0.68
CA VAL A 154 -6.41 8.31 1.20
C VAL A 154 -7.14 9.28 0.27
N GLN A 155 -6.86 9.24 -1.03
CA GLN A 155 -7.51 10.13 -2.01
C GLN A 155 -9.03 9.90 -2.06
N ASN A 156 -9.46 8.64 -1.97
CA ASN A 156 -10.88 8.29 -1.93
C ASN A 156 -11.55 8.82 -0.65
N ALA A 157 -10.93 8.64 0.52
CA ALA A 157 -11.42 9.20 1.78
C ALA A 157 -11.43 10.74 1.77
N TYR A 158 -10.48 11.38 1.07
CA TYR A 158 -10.43 12.83 0.87
C TYR A 158 -11.60 13.30 0.01
N ASN A 159 -11.89 12.63 -1.10
CA ASN A 159 -12.99 13.02 -2.00
C ASN A 159 -14.39 12.78 -1.39
N GLY A 160 -14.54 11.78 -0.51
CA GLY A 160 -15.85 11.35 0.06
C GLY A 160 -16.25 11.95 1.41
N ASP A 161 -15.91 13.21 1.73
CA ASP A 161 -16.32 13.87 2.99
C ASP A 161 -15.99 13.14 4.32
N GLY A 162 -14.92 12.33 4.34
CA GLY A 162 -14.46 11.68 5.58
C GLY A 162 -15.36 10.53 6.06
N LYS A 163 -16.36 10.15 5.26
CA LYS A 163 -17.00 8.84 5.34
C LYS A 163 -16.32 7.93 4.34
N VAL A 164 -15.63 6.90 4.83
CA VAL A 164 -15.63 5.64 4.08
C VAL A 164 -17.06 5.14 4.12
N THR A 165 -17.85 5.51 3.13
CA THR A 165 -18.87 4.58 2.67
C THR A 165 -18.11 3.30 2.37
N PRO A 166 -18.49 2.13 2.90
CA PRO A 166 -18.07 0.89 2.26
C PRO A 166 -18.55 1.06 0.83
N THR A 167 -17.63 1.27 -0.11
CA THR A 167 -17.99 1.27 -1.50
C THR A 167 -18.54 -0.13 -1.73
N LEU A 168 -19.86 -0.26 -1.82
CA LEU A 168 -20.45 -1.34 -2.60
C LEU A 168 -19.83 -1.12 -3.97
N ILE A 169 -18.86 -1.98 -4.27
CA ILE A 169 -18.03 -1.94 -5.46
C ILE A 169 -19.00 -1.83 -6.65
N PRO A 170 -18.93 -0.78 -7.49
CA PRO A 170 -19.71 -0.75 -8.71
C PRO A 170 -19.31 -1.96 -9.57
N PRO A 171 -20.27 -2.64 -10.22
CA PRO A 171 -20.01 -3.92 -10.86
C PRO A 171 -19.13 -3.78 -12.11
N SER A 172 -18.44 -4.87 -12.40
CA SER A 172 -17.61 -5.20 -13.57
C SER A 172 -16.12 -4.83 -13.43
N THR A 173 -15.19 -5.75 -13.65
CA THR A 173 -15.21 -6.98 -14.46
C THR A 173 -14.66 -8.17 -13.66
N ASN A 174 -15.26 -9.35 -13.83
CA ASN A 174 -14.88 -10.62 -13.20
C ASN A 174 -13.34 -10.80 -13.15
N GLU A 175 -12.83 -11.36 -12.03
CA GLU A 175 -11.44 -11.81 -11.74
C GLU A 175 -10.60 -11.01 -10.72
N THR A 176 -11.07 -9.93 -10.10
CA THR A 176 -10.35 -9.28 -8.99
C THR A 176 -10.95 -9.63 -7.63
N GLY A 177 -10.13 -10.20 -6.73
CA GLY A 177 -10.52 -10.58 -5.38
C GLY A 177 -9.34 -10.55 -4.41
N ILE A 178 -9.61 -10.84 -3.15
CA ILE A 178 -8.59 -11.01 -2.10
C ILE A 178 -8.31 -12.50 -1.90
N ALA A 179 -7.03 -12.87 -1.92
CA ALA A 179 -6.53 -14.16 -1.48
C ALA A 179 -6.19 -14.09 0.02
N TYR A 180 -6.99 -14.73 0.86
CA TYR A 180 -6.71 -14.89 2.29
C TYR A 180 -5.91 -16.16 2.51
N ILE A 181 -4.73 -16.05 3.12
CA ILE A 181 -3.87 -17.19 3.39
C ILE A 181 -4.33 -17.86 4.68
N GLU A 182 -4.80 -19.10 4.57
CA GLU A 182 -5.37 -19.87 5.68
C GLU A 182 -4.46 -21.02 6.17
N GLY A 183 -3.46 -21.40 5.36
CA GLY A 183 -2.41 -22.37 5.71
C GLY A 183 -1.06 -21.71 6.04
N ASN A 184 -0.07 -22.52 6.41
CA ASN A 184 1.29 -22.08 6.74
C ASN A 184 2.31 -22.67 5.77
N GLY A 185 3.42 -21.98 5.53
CA GLY A 185 4.52 -22.48 4.70
C GLY A 185 4.23 -22.53 3.19
N ILE A 186 3.30 -21.71 2.69
CA ILE A 186 2.84 -21.78 1.29
C ILE A 186 3.80 -21.02 0.38
N ASN A 187 4.30 -21.67 -0.66
CA ASN A 187 5.31 -21.08 -1.54
C ASN A 187 4.74 -19.94 -2.41
N LEU A 188 5.24 -18.73 -2.20
CA LEU A 188 5.13 -17.63 -3.14
C LEU A 188 6.25 -17.74 -4.18
N ARG A 189 5.93 -17.74 -5.47
CA ARG A 189 6.86 -18.04 -6.56
C ARG A 189 7.02 -16.88 -7.54
N LYS A 190 8.12 -16.90 -8.30
CA LYS A 190 8.45 -15.92 -9.35
C LYS A 190 7.61 -16.03 -10.64
N GLY A 191 6.64 -16.95 -10.68
CA GLY A 191 5.81 -17.22 -11.86
C GLY A 191 4.72 -18.28 -11.59
N PRO A 192 3.74 -18.42 -12.49
CA PRO A 192 2.58 -19.31 -12.33
C PRO A 192 2.95 -20.77 -12.61
N GLY A 193 3.75 -21.38 -11.74
CA GLY A 193 4.16 -22.78 -11.89
C GLY A 193 5.16 -23.25 -10.83
N THR A 194 5.24 -24.57 -10.65
CA THR A 194 6.15 -25.20 -9.68
C THR A 194 7.62 -25.16 -10.11
N GLY A 195 7.89 -24.95 -11.40
CA GLY A 195 9.25 -24.75 -11.94
C GLY A 195 9.86 -23.38 -11.66
N TYR A 196 9.05 -22.39 -11.25
CA TYR A 196 9.56 -21.07 -10.89
C TYR A 196 10.13 -21.06 -9.47
N GLY A 197 11.20 -20.28 -9.29
CA GLY A 197 11.88 -20.13 -8.00
C GLY A 197 10.95 -19.60 -6.91
N VAL A 198 11.10 -20.12 -5.70
CA VAL A 198 10.38 -19.65 -4.50
C VAL A 198 10.99 -18.32 -4.05
N ILE A 199 10.13 -17.31 -3.85
CA ILE A 199 10.49 -16.01 -3.28
C ILE A 199 10.57 -16.13 -1.76
N ARG A 200 9.47 -16.59 -1.14
CA ARG A 200 9.35 -16.90 0.28
C ARG A 200 8.14 -17.80 0.52
N GLN A 201 7.94 -18.21 1.76
CA GLN A 201 6.71 -18.84 2.21
C GLN A 201 5.74 -17.81 2.80
N LEU A 202 4.45 -18.06 2.62
CA LEU A 202 3.35 -17.32 3.22
C LEU A 202 2.72 -18.14 4.34
N ASP A 203 2.32 -17.45 5.40
CA ASP A 203 1.72 -18.02 6.59
C ASP A 203 0.29 -17.52 6.82
N LYS A 204 -0.41 -18.24 7.70
CA LYS A 204 -1.82 -18.01 7.98
C LYS A 204 -2.02 -16.59 8.51
N GLY A 205 -3.00 -15.88 7.94
CA GLY A 205 -3.36 -14.51 8.33
C GLY A 205 -2.78 -13.44 7.41
N GLU A 206 -1.93 -13.79 6.46
CA GLU A 206 -1.56 -12.90 5.35
C GLU A 206 -2.73 -12.78 4.35
N SER A 207 -2.84 -11.65 3.66
CA SER A 207 -3.86 -11.47 2.61
C SER A 207 -3.38 -10.53 1.50
N TYR A 208 -3.81 -10.80 0.27
CA TYR A 208 -3.31 -10.12 -0.92
C TYR A 208 -4.42 -9.84 -1.92
N GLU A 209 -4.37 -8.67 -2.56
CA GLU A 209 -5.13 -8.41 -3.78
C GLU A 209 -4.59 -9.29 -4.92
N VAL A 210 -5.51 -9.84 -5.70
CA VAL A 210 -5.19 -10.64 -6.88
C VAL A 210 -5.33 -9.78 -8.13
N TRP A 211 -4.23 -9.68 -8.88
CA TRP A 211 -4.11 -8.84 -10.06
C TRP A 211 -4.29 -9.61 -11.37
N GLY A 212 -4.36 -10.95 -11.29
CA GLY A 212 -4.58 -11.84 -12.43
C GLY A 212 -4.55 -13.30 -12.00
N GLN A 213 -5.02 -14.16 -12.89
CA GLN A 213 -5.02 -15.61 -12.70
C GLN A 213 -4.34 -16.28 -13.90
N SER A 214 -3.66 -17.41 -13.67
CA SER A 214 -3.07 -18.20 -14.75
C SER A 214 -2.90 -19.65 -14.30
N ASN A 215 -3.55 -20.60 -14.99
CA ASN A 215 -3.40 -22.04 -14.76
C ASN A 215 -3.56 -22.46 -13.27
N GLY A 216 -4.54 -21.88 -12.58
CA GLY A 216 -4.77 -22.13 -11.15
C GLY A 216 -3.81 -21.39 -10.22
N TRP A 217 -3.05 -20.40 -10.71
CA TRP A 217 -2.22 -19.51 -9.90
C TRP A 217 -2.84 -18.12 -9.82
N LEU A 218 -2.72 -17.47 -8.66
CA LEU A 218 -3.11 -16.09 -8.41
C LEU A 218 -1.86 -15.21 -8.43
N ASN A 219 -1.89 -14.10 -9.17
CA ASN A 219 -0.86 -13.08 -9.14
C ASN A 219 -1.12 -12.12 -7.98
N LEU A 220 -0.19 -12.06 -7.01
CA LEU A 220 -0.28 -11.20 -5.83
C LEU A 220 0.45 -9.86 -6.02
N GLY A 221 0.90 -9.57 -7.25
CA GLY A 221 1.57 -8.33 -7.64
C GLY A 221 2.96 -8.56 -8.24
N GLY A 222 3.20 -8.02 -9.43
CA GLY A 222 4.48 -8.15 -10.12
C GLY A 222 4.78 -9.62 -10.47
N ASN A 223 5.95 -10.13 -10.05
CA ASN A 223 6.35 -11.52 -10.29
C ASN A 223 5.91 -12.48 -9.19
N GLN A 224 5.00 -12.10 -8.29
CA GLN A 224 4.62 -12.90 -7.13
C GLN A 224 3.37 -13.73 -7.42
N TRP A 225 3.51 -15.04 -7.39
CA TRP A 225 2.44 -15.98 -7.72
C TRP A 225 2.24 -17.02 -6.64
N ILE A 226 0.99 -17.36 -6.37
CA ILE A 226 0.62 -18.42 -5.43
C ILE A 226 -0.34 -19.40 -6.09
N TYR A 227 -0.25 -20.68 -5.77
CA TYR A 227 -1.18 -21.67 -6.29
C TYR A 227 -2.52 -21.56 -5.55
N ASN A 228 -3.61 -21.43 -6.30
CA ASN A 228 -4.97 -21.27 -5.79
C ASN A 228 -5.54 -22.61 -5.34
N ASP A 229 -5.27 -22.97 -4.09
CA ASP A 229 -5.80 -24.20 -3.48
C ASP A 229 -6.69 -23.84 -2.30
N SER A 230 -7.96 -24.29 -2.36
CA SER A 230 -8.94 -24.01 -1.31
C SER A 230 -8.61 -24.64 0.05
N SER A 231 -7.64 -25.57 0.12
CA SER A 231 -7.17 -26.13 1.40
C SER A 231 -6.32 -25.17 2.22
N TYR A 232 -5.77 -24.12 1.59
CA TYR A 232 -4.90 -23.15 2.27
C TYR A 232 -5.06 -21.70 1.80
N ILE A 233 -5.92 -21.43 0.82
CA ILE A 233 -6.30 -20.09 0.37
C ILE A 233 -7.82 -20.00 0.28
N ARG A 234 -8.37 -18.96 0.92
CA ARG A 234 -9.73 -18.51 0.62
C ARG A 234 -9.65 -17.33 -0.33
N TYR A 235 -9.90 -17.58 -1.61
CA TYR A 235 -9.98 -16.54 -2.64
C TYR A 235 -11.41 -16.03 -2.79
N THR A 236 -11.57 -14.72 -2.93
CA THR A 236 -12.89 -14.06 -3.00
C THR A 236 -13.30 -13.60 -4.40
N GLY A 237 -12.43 -13.77 -5.41
CA GLY A 237 -12.78 -13.52 -6.81
C GLY A 237 -13.41 -14.74 -7.47
N GLU A 238 -13.85 -14.58 -8.72
CA GLU A 238 -14.33 -15.70 -9.53
C GLU A 238 -13.14 -16.55 -10.01
N ASN A 239 -13.21 -17.87 -9.79
CA ASN A 239 -12.25 -18.81 -10.35
C ASN A 239 -12.50 -18.94 -11.87
N THR A 240 -11.52 -18.60 -12.69
CA THR A 240 -11.62 -18.85 -14.13
C THR A 240 -11.58 -20.37 -14.37
N PRO A 241 -12.57 -20.97 -15.07
CA PRO A 241 -12.52 -22.40 -15.37
C PRO A 241 -11.29 -22.72 -16.22
N THR A 242 -10.63 -23.84 -15.92
CA THR A 242 -9.54 -24.40 -16.72
C THR A 242 -10.06 -24.81 -18.10
N SER A 243 -10.19 -23.86 -19.04
CA SER A 243 -10.44 -24.20 -20.44
C SER A 243 -9.11 -24.58 -21.09
N SER A 244 -9.01 -25.84 -21.49
CA SER A 244 -7.90 -26.45 -22.22
C SER A 244 -7.79 -25.90 -23.65
N GLN A 245 -7.44 -24.63 -23.79
CA GLN A 245 -6.98 -24.06 -25.05
C GLN A 245 -5.72 -23.26 -24.76
N SER A 246 -4.69 -23.43 -25.60
CA SER A 246 -3.45 -22.67 -25.55
C SER A 246 -3.72 -21.21 -25.90
N VAL A 247 -4.16 -20.44 -24.91
CA VAL A 247 -4.26 -18.99 -25.01
C VAL A 247 -2.94 -18.44 -24.47
N ASN A 248 -2.30 -17.57 -25.25
CA ASN A 248 -1.15 -16.78 -24.82
C ASN A 248 -1.47 -16.20 -23.43
N ASN A 249 -0.76 -16.68 -22.41
CA ASN A 249 -1.02 -16.36 -21.01
C ASN A 249 -0.46 -15.00 -20.59
N GLY A 250 0.14 -14.27 -21.53
CA GLY A 250 0.71 -12.96 -21.32
C GLY A 250 1.97 -12.92 -20.49
N VAL A 251 2.61 -14.05 -20.20
CA VAL A 251 3.84 -14.12 -19.41
C VAL A 251 5.01 -14.35 -20.35
N GLY A 252 5.85 -13.33 -20.50
CA GLY A 252 6.90 -13.30 -21.52
C GLY A 252 7.47 -11.89 -21.66
N ILE A 253 8.16 -11.60 -22.75
CA ILE A 253 8.68 -10.25 -23.05
C ILE A 253 7.73 -9.54 -24.01
N VAL A 254 7.31 -8.33 -23.64
CA VAL A 254 6.66 -7.39 -24.56
C VAL A 254 7.69 -6.39 -25.08
N THR A 255 7.80 -6.29 -26.41
CA THR A 255 8.61 -5.29 -27.10
C THR A 255 7.70 -4.22 -27.68
N ILE A 256 7.88 -2.96 -27.29
CA ILE A 256 7.03 -1.84 -27.72
C ILE A 256 7.23 -1.58 -29.22
N THR A 257 6.14 -1.52 -29.99
CA THR A 257 6.18 -1.27 -31.44
C THR A 257 5.82 0.15 -31.83
N ALA A 258 5.10 0.89 -30.98
CA ALA A 258 4.73 2.29 -31.20
C ALA A 258 5.84 3.27 -30.77
N ASP A 259 5.98 4.39 -31.48
CA ASP A 259 6.93 5.47 -31.15
C ASP A 259 6.82 5.92 -29.70
N VAL A 260 5.58 6.10 -29.23
CA VAL A 260 5.24 6.38 -27.83
C VAL A 260 4.00 5.59 -27.46
N LEU A 261 4.11 4.73 -26.45
CA LEU A 261 3.00 4.01 -25.84
C LEU A 261 2.79 4.46 -24.40
N ARG A 262 1.51 4.62 -24.01
CA ARG A 262 1.14 4.97 -22.64
C ARG A 262 0.98 3.72 -21.81
N VAL A 263 1.75 3.63 -20.73
CA VAL A 263 1.53 2.67 -19.65
C VAL A 263 0.40 3.19 -18.78
N ARG A 264 -0.57 2.35 -18.45
CA ARG A 264 -1.77 2.74 -17.71
C ARG A 264 -1.94 1.94 -16.43
N LYS A 265 -2.72 2.49 -15.49
CA LYS A 265 -3.05 1.87 -14.19
C LYS A 265 -3.96 0.63 -14.28
N GLY A 266 -4.36 0.23 -15.49
CA GLY A 266 -5.23 -0.91 -15.74
C GLY A 266 -5.33 -1.24 -17.22
N PRO A 267 -5.89 -2.41 -17.56
CA PRO A 267 -5.98 -2.91 -18.93
C PRO A 267 -7.13 -2.22 -19.70
N GLY A 268 -6.93 -0.95 -20.05
CA GLY A 268 -7.92 -0.19 -20.79
C GLY A 268 -7.55 1.28 -20.94
N THR A 269 -8.13 1.94 -21.95
CA THR A 269 -7.85 3.37 -22.24
C THR A 269 -8.48 4.35 -21.26
N ASN A 270 -9.42 3.87 -20.43
CA ASN A 270 -10.09 4.63 -19.38
C ASN A 270 -9.27 4.75 -18.08
N TYR A 271 -8.20 3.96 -17.92
CA TYR A 271 -7.32 4.04 -16.76
C TYR A 271 -6.29 5.16 -16.89
N ASP A 272 -5.91 5.74 -15.75
CA ASP A 272 -4.90 6.80 -15.66
C ASP A 272 -3.57 6.39 -16.29
N ILE A 273 -2.90 7.35 -16.92
CA ILE A 273 -1.58 7.16 -17.52
C ILE A 273 -0.53 7.23 -16.41
N VAL A 274 0.32 6.22 -16.32
CA VAL A 274 1.44 6.14 -15.37
C VAL A 274 2.69 6.79 -15.94
N LYS A 275 3.05 6.41 -17.18
CA LYS A 275 4.24 6.88 -17.89
C LYS A 275 4.12 6.60 -19.38
N ASN A 276 5.04 7.18 -20.15
CA ASN A 276 5.27 6.81 -21.54
C ASN A 276 6.44 5.83 -21.65
N VAL A 277 6.35 4.92 -22.61
CA VAL A 277 7.39 3.97 -23.02
C VAL A 277 7.56 4.09 -24.54
N TYR A 278 8.73 3.72 -25.06
CA TYR A 278 9.14 4.05 -26.42
C TYR A 278 9.41 2.82 -27.27
N GLN A 279 9.33 2.98 -28.60
CA GLN A 279 9.57 1.91 -29.56
C GLN A 279 10.89 1.18 -29.29
N GLY A 280 10.85 -0.15 -29.32
CA GLY A 280 11.99 -1.04 -29.09
C GLY A 280 12.28 -1.33 -27.61
N GLU A 281 11.66 -0.61 -26.67
CA GLU A 281 11.79 -0.95 -25.25
C GLU A 281 11.16 -2.32 -24.96
N GLN A 282 11.80 -3.09 -24.08
CA GLN A 282 11.34 -4.43 -23.69
C GLN A 282 10.94 -4.46 -22.22
N TYR A 283 9.80 -5.07 -21.94
CA TYR A 283 9.30 -5.24 -20.58
C TYR A 283 8.92 -6.69 -20.34
N GLN A 284 9.25 -7.19 -19.16
CA GLN A 284 8.69 -8.44 -18.71
C GLN A 284 7.20 -8.25 -18.45
N SER A 285 6.39 -9.08 -19.10
CA SER A 285 4.97 -9.18 -18.88
C SER A 285 4.66 -10.31 -17.90
N TRP A 286 3.67 -10.08 -17.04
CA TRP A 286 3.24 -10.96 -15.96
C TRP A 286 1.78 -11.38 -16.10
N GLY A 287 1.18 -11.17 -17.27
CA GLY A 287 -0.20 -11.53 -17.54
C GLY A 287 -0.78 -10.73 -18.70
N TYR A 288 -1.89 -11.23 -19.24
CA TYR A 288 -2.63 -10.60 -20.33
C TYR A 288 -4.11 -10.52 -19.97
N ARG A 289 -4.74 -9.37 -20.20
CA ARG A 289 -6.16 -9.14 -19.95
C ARG A 289 -6.72 -8.11 -20.92
N ASP A 290 -7.87 -8.41 -21.52
CA ASP A 290 -8.64 -7.46 -22.35
C ASP A 290 -7.84 -6.80 -23.49
N GLY A 291 -6.84 -7.49 -24.04
CA GLY A 291 -5.95 -6.90 -25.04
C GLY A 291 -4.75 -6.13 -24.48
N TRP A 292 -4.44 -6.25 -23.19
CA TRP A 292 -3.34 -5.53 -22.52
C TRP A 292 -2.41 -6.48 -21.78
N TYR A 293 -1.12 -6.14 -21.72
CA TYR A 293 -0.09 -6.88 -21.00
C TYR A 293 0.29 -6.17 -19.70
N ASN A 294 0.37 -6.91 -18.59
CA ASN A 294 0.79 -6.37 -17.29
C ASN A 294 2.32 -6.30 -17.23
N VAL A 295 2.87 -5.10 -17.16
CA VAL A 295 4.32 -4.84 -17.09
C VAL A 295 4.80 -4.53 -15.67
N GLY A 296 3.99 -4.85 -14.65
CA GLY A 296 4.33 -4.83 -13.23
C GLY A 296 3.36 -4.02 -12.35
N GLY A 297 2.90 -4.61 -11.24
CA GLY A 297 1.96 -3.95 -10.33
C GLY A 297 0.66 -3.57 -11.05
N ASP A 298 0.27 -2.30 -10.95
CA ASP A 298 -0.87 -1.72 -11.66
C ASP A 298 -0.54 -1.24 -13.08
N GLN A 299 0.65 -1.51 -13.63
CA GLN A 299 1.07 -0.99 -14.94
C GLN A 299 0.74 -1.93 -16.09
N TRP A 300 0.03 -1.42 -17.09
CA TRP A 300 -0.43 -2.16 -18.27
C TRP A 300 -0.10 -1.43 -19.57
N VAL A 301 0.22 -2.19 -20.62
CA VAL A 301 0.43 -1.69 -21.99
C VAL A 301 -0.53 -2.37 -22.97
N SER A 302 -1.01 -1.64 -23.97
CA SER A 302 -1.93 -2.21 -24.96
C SER A 302 -1.19 -3.19 -25.86
N GLY A 303 -1.78 -4.37 -26.01
CA GLY A 303 -1.36 -5.45 -26.88
C GLY A 303 -1.34 -5.09 -28.36
N GLU A 304 -2.11 -4.08 -28.77
CA GLU A 304 -2.10 -3.56 -30.15
C GLU A 304 -0.77 -2.91 -30.54
N TYR A 305 0.05 -2.52 -29.54
CA TYR A 305 1.28 -1.76 -29.72
C TYR A 305 2.51 -2.46 -29.15
N VAL A 306 2.46 -3.78 -29.02
CA VAL A 306 3.61 -4.59 -28.60
C VAL A 306 3.71 -5.87 -29.43
N ASN A 307 4.95 -6.34 -29.62
CA ASN A 307 5.23 -7.72 -30.00
C ASN A 307 5.49 -8.52 -28.73
N PHE A 308 4.89 -9.70 -28.60
CA PHE A 308 5.06 -10.55 -27.43
C PHE A 308 5.83 -11.83 -27.76
N GLU A 309 6.78 -12.18 -26.91
CA GLU A 309 7.60 -13.40 -26.97
C GLU A 309 7.46 -14.15 -25.65
N GLU A 310 7.05 -15.44 -25.68
CA GLU A 310 6.91 -16.31 -24.49
C GLU A 310 8.26 -16.66 -23.84
#